data_AF-A0A2T9Z2K8-F1
#
_entry.id   AF-A0A2T9Z2K8-F1
#
_cell.length_a   1.000
_cell.length_b   1.000
_cell.length_c   1.000
_cell.angle_alpha   90.00
_cell.angle_beta   90.00
_cell.angle_gamma   90.00
#
_symmetry.space_group_name_H-M   'P 1'
#
loop_
_entity.id
_entity.type
_entity.pdbx_description
1 polymer ?
#
loop_
_entity_poly.entity_id
_entity_poly.type
_entity_poly.pdbx_seq_one_letter_code
_entity_poly.pdbx_strand_id
1 'polypeptide(L)'
;MIHKRKLVIFDTTLRDGEQSPGVTLNTDEKVKIAKQLSRLGVDVIEAGFPVASPGDFLAVERIAREVGPLMEDRENVGKPLTICALARAVKKDIETAYDAIKDAPSHRIHTFLATSDIHLEHKLKISREQCIERAVEAVKLAKSFCNDVEFSPEDAARSDHNFLVQILTEIVAAGATTINIPDTVGYLSPTEYGDLIKFLIENVKGSDKVIWSTHCHNDLGLATANTLAGIMNGALQTEVTINGIGERAGNTSLEEVVMNIHTHPNVYPAYHTINTKLIAPTSRIVSDLTGMIVQPNKAIVGKNAFLHESGIHQDGVLKNKETYEIIRPEDVGIYTSNLLLGKHSGRHAIKSRLEELGYLGKDMTEAQVDQIFKNFKRLADSKKTPVTDDDLHAIVSDQFARAPFSSEIANAELTEPVSTISESSENKSQNKFYELASIQVVNGTNMTATATVTLKDISTGELLVDAALASSGPVEAIFNAIKRIIDIKVILKSYSLSATSSGSDSVGKVVVRVQEDNEKSDSPILVGVGADIDVLTASALAYVAGINRILIQKYDVAGSRSSLKDRSAPV
;
A
#
# COMPACT_ATOMS: atom_id res chain seq x y z
N MET A 1 -1.57 -27.94 27.68
CA MET A 1 -1.73 -26.72 26.86
C MET A 1 -0.67 -25.73 27.29
N ILE A 2 0.01 -25.06 26.35
CA ILE A 2 0.96 -24.00 26.67
C ILE A 2 0.17 -22.81 27.25
N HIS A 3 0.55 -22.32 28.42
CA HIS A 3 -0.06 -21.11 28.98
C HIS A 3 0.40 -19.90 28.14
N LYS A 4 -0.53 -19.27 27.43
CA LYS A 4 -0.23 -18.13 26.57
C LYS A 4 -0.37 -16.81 27.31
N ARG A 5 0.56 -15.89 27.05
CA ARG A 5 0.54 -14.53 27.58
C ARG A 5 0.29 -13.52 26.45
N LYS A 6 -0.28 -12.35 26.76
CA LYS A 6 -0.47 -11.30 25.76
C LYS A 6 0.89 -10.78 25.31
N LEU A 7 1.17 -10.80 24.01
CA LEU A 7 2.29 -10.09 23.40
C LEU A 7 1.87 -8.64 23.14
N VAL A 8 2.64 -7.70 23.68
CA VAL A 8 2.52 -6.27 23.40
C VAL A 8 3.13 -5.99 22.04
N ILE A 9 2.33 -5.52 21.09
CA ILE A 9 2.83 -5.07 19.79
C ILE A 9 3.16 -3.59 19.88
N PHE A 10 4.45 -3.26 19.85
CA PHE A 10 4.96 -1.91 19.83
C PHE A 10 5.34 -1.56 18.39
N ASP A 11 4.66 -0.59 17.78
CA ASP A 11 4.97 -0.13 16.43
C ASP A 11 5.86 1.12 16.48
N THR A 12 6.99 1.09 15.77
CA THR A 12 7.92 2.22 15.62
C THR A 12 7.99 2.72 14.17
N THR A 13 6.92 2.52 13.38
CA THR A 13 6.86 2.99 11.99
C THR A 13 7.03 4.51 11.88
N LEU A 14 6.50 5.26 12.85
CA LEU A 14 6.53 6.73 12.89
C LEU A 14 7.82 7.34 13.45
N ARG A 15 8.74 6.51 13.95
CA ARG A 15 10.05 6.94 14.44
C ARG A 15 11.17 6.20 13.71
N ASP A 16 11.42 4.93 14.01
CA ASP A 16 12.50 4.17 13.37
C ASP A 16 12.21 3.98 11.88
N GLY A 17 10.95 3.69 11.54
CA GLY A 17 10.52 3.54 10.15
C GLY A 17 10.74 4.80 9.29
N GLU A 18 10.52 5.99 9.87
CA GLU A 18 10.77 7.26 9.19
C GLU A 18 12.26 7.55 8.99
N GLN A 19 13.16 6.94 9.76
CA GLN A 19 14.60 7.13 9.58
C GLN A 19 15.12 6.47 8.29
N SER A 20 14.31 5.67 7.59
CA SER A 20 14.63 5.18 6.25
C SER A 20 14.98 6.32 5.28
N PRO A 21 16.11 6.22 4.53
CA PRO A 21 16.48 7.24 3.55
C PRO A 21 15.38 7.52 2.53
N GLY A 22 14.99 8.80 2.41
CA GLY A 22 13.97 9.25 1.46
C GLY A 22 12.54 9.24 2.01
N VAL A 23 12.32 8.78 3.23
CA VAL A 23 11.04 8.91 3.93
C VAL A 23 11.02 10.22 4.69
N THR A 24 10.02 11.05 4.40
CA THR A 24 9.75 12.28 5.15
C THR A 24 8.25 12.39 5.33
N LEU A 25 7.74 12.24 6.55
CA LEU A 25 6.32 12.36 6.83
C LEU A 25 6.01 13.72 7.43
N ASN A 26 5.01 14.41 6.90
CA ASN A 26 4.47 15.58 7.57
C ASN A 26 3.54 15.19 8.73
N THR A 27 3.18 16.17 9.56
CA THR A 27 2.33 15.97 10.74
C THR A 27 0.99 15.29 10.42
N ASP A 28 0.29 15.68 9.35
CA ASP A 28 -0.99 15.09 8.98
C ASP A 28 -0.84 13.63 8.52
N GLU A 29 0.23 13.31 7.80
CA GLU A 29 0.56 11.95 7.37
C GLU A 29 0.88 11.05 8.56
N LYS A 30 1.67 11.54 9.53
CA LYS A 30 1.95 10.84 10.77
C LYS A 30 0.67 10.56 11.57
N VAL A 31 -0.21 11.56 11.73
CA VAL A 31 -1.51 11.40 12.40
C VAL A 31 -2.39 10.38 11.66
N LYS A 32 -2.39 10.39 10.33
CA LYS A 32 -3.16 9.43 9.52
C LYS A 32 -2.66 7.99 9.72
N ILE A 33 -1.35 7.76 9.70
CA ILE A 33 -0.76 6.45 10.00
C ILE A 33 -1.06 6.05 11.45
N ALA A 34 -0.91 6.95 12.42
CA ALA A 34 -1.21 6.68 13.82
C ALA A 34 -2.67 6.26 14.05
N LYS A 35 -3.64 6.91 13.40
CA LYS A 35 -5.06 6.51 13.44
C LYS A 35 -5.26 5.10 12.88
N GLN A 36 -4.61 4.78 11.76
CA GLN A 36 -4.68 3.45 11.17
C GLN A 36 -4.05 2.38 12.06
N LEU A 37 -2.91 2.67 12.69
CA LEU A 37 -2.26 1.77 13.66
C LEU A 37 -3.13 1.55 14.90
N SER A 38 -3.83 2.58 15.38
CA SER A 38 -4.79 2.45 16.49
C SER A 38 -5.90 1.46 16.16
N ARG A 39 -6.50 1.56 14.96
CA ARG A 39 -7.54 0.66 14.43
C ARG A 39 -7.02 -0.75 14.15
N LEU A 40 -5.77 -0.88 13.69
CA LEU A 40 -5.09 -2.17 13.53
C LEU A 40 -4.96 -2.90 14.88
N GLY A 41 -4.95 -2.16 15.99
CA GLY A 41 -4.94 -2.70 17.34
C GLY A 41 -3.55 -2.84 17.95
N VAL A 42 -2.55 -2.10 17.45
CA VAL A 42 -1.19 -2.09 18.05
C VAL A 42 -1.26 -1.57 19.49
N ASP A 43 -0.50 -2.12 20.43
CA ASP A 43 -0.62 -1.76 21.84
C ASP A 43 0.07 -0.43 22.18
N VAL A 44 1.21 -0.17 21.54
CA VAL A 44 2.04 1.03 21.72
C VAL A 44 2.45 1.55 20.35
N ILE A 45 2.45 2.88 20.16
CA ILE A 45 3.14 3.51 19.03
C ILE A 45 4.27 4.40 19.54
N GLU A 46 5.45 4.29 18.96
CA GLU A 46 6.49 5.29 19.10
C GLU A 46 6.29 6.38 18.06
N ALA A 47 5.70 7.49 18.51
CA ALA A 47 5.16 8.52 17.63
C ALA A 47 6.24 9.42 17.01
N GLY A 48 7.48 9.37 17.53
CA GLY A 48 8.60 10.17 17.05
C GLY A 48 9.74 10.29 18.06
N PHE A 49 10.66 11.19 17.76
CA PHE A 49 11.76 11.62 18.61
C PHE A 49 11.68 13.16 18.82
N PRO A 50 10.83 13.63 19.77
CA PRO A 50 10.37 15.02 19.82
C PRO A 50 11.46 16.09 19.86
N VAL A 51 12.61 15.79 20.46
CA VAL A 51 13.72 16.74 20.56
C VAL A 51 14.46 16.96 19.23
N ALA A 52 14.25 16.09 18.23
CA ALA A 52 14.95 16.14 16.96
C ALA A 52 14.58 17.40 16.15
N SER A 53 13.32 17.82 16.19
CA SER A 53 12.87 19.06 15.56
C SER A 53 11.54 19.58 16.14
N PRO A 54 11.22 20.87 15.98
CA PRO A 54 9.90 21.40 16.35
C PRO A 54 8.74 20.73 15.62
N GLY A 55 8.95 20.31 14.36
CA GLY A 55 7.94 19.61 13.57
C GLY A 55 7.63 18.22 14.14
N ASP A 56 8.66 17.52 14.63
CA ASP A 56 8.49 16.21 15.24
C ASP A 56 7.80 16.31 16.60
N PHE A 57 8.18 17.31 17.43
CA PHE A 57 7.47 17.63 18.66
C PHE A 57 5.97 17.86 18.43
N LEU A 58 5.62 18.70 17.46
CA LEU A 58 4.22 19.01 17.13
C LEU A 58 3.46 17.78 16.62
N ALA A 59 4.12 16.90 15.84
CA ALA A 59 3.51 15.66 15.39
C ALA A 59 3.21 14.71 16.55
N VAL A 60 4.16 14.52 17.46
CA VAL A 60 3.97 13.67 18.65
C VAL A 60 2.88 14.26 19.56
N GLU A 61 2.88 15.57 19.81
CA GLU A 61 1.85 16.25 20.60
C GLU A 61 0.45 16.06 20.01
N ARG A 62 0.33 16.20 18.69
CA ARG A 62 -0.95 16.04 18.00
C ARG A 62 -1.42 14.59 18.00
N ILE A 63 -0.52 13.62 17.82
CA ILE A 63 -0.84 12.20 17.95
C ILE A 63 -1.29 11.88 19.38
N ALA A 64 -0.61 12.42 20.39
CA ALA A 64 -0.97 12.22 21.80
C ALA A 64 -2.40 12.70 22.09
N ARG A 65 -2.76 13.91 21.63
CA ARG A 65 -4.08 14.51 21.85
C ARG A 65 -5.19 13.88 21.00
N GLU A 66 -4.92 13.65 19.71
CA GLU A 66 -5.97 13.22 18.77
C GLU A 66 -6.13 11.71 18.68
N VAL A 67 -5.05 10.94 18.81
CA VAL A 67 -5.05 9.49 18.57
C VAL A 67 -4.99 8.71 19.86
N GLY A 68 -4.24 9.17 20.86
CA GLY A 68 -4.13 8.54 22.17
C GLY A 68 -5.48 8.16 22.79
N PRO A 69 -6.50 9.04 22.79
CA PRO A 69 -7.83 8.74 23.35
C PRO A 69 -8.74 7.87 22.47
N LEU A 70 -8.40 7.59 21.21
CA LEU A 70 -9.30 6.90 20.28
C LEU A 70 -9.53 5.45 20.71
N MET A 71 -10.79 5.05 20.63
CA MET A 71 -11.24 3.66 20.86
C MET A 71 -11.93 3.03 19.65
N GLU A 72 -12.08 3.77 18.54
CA GLU A 72 -12.67 3.29 17.29
C GLU A 72 -11.92 2.06 16.76
N ASP A 73 -12.65 0.97 16.49
CA ASP A 73 -12.13 -0.32 16.04
C ASP A 73 -11.09 -0.97 16.99
N ARG A 74 -11.03 -0.52 18.25
CA ARG A 74 -10.05 -0.96 19.27
C ARG A 74 -10.72 -1.66 20.46
N GLU A 75 -12.01 -1.93 20.40
CA GLU A 75 -12.80 -2.50 21.50
C GLU A 75 -12.23 -3.83 21.99
N ASN A 76 -11.70 -4.65 21.08
CA ASN A 76 -11.06 -5.94 21.40
C ASN A 76 -9.74 -5.81 22.20
N VAL A 77 -9.08 -4.66 22.13
CA VAL A 77 -7.87 -4.37 22.94
C VAL A 77 -8.27 -3.91 24.34
N GLY A 78 -9.43 -3.27 24.48
CA GLY A 78 -10.02 -2.89 25.77
C GLY A 78 -9.36 -1.70 26.47
N LYS A 79 -8.41 -1.02 25.83
CA LYS A 79 -7.73 0.17 26.37
C LYS A 79 -7.29 1.14 25.27
N PRO A 80 -7.12 2.44 25.60
CA PRO A 80 -6.56 3.42 24.68
C PRO A 80 -5.15 3.03 24.18
N LEU A 81 -4.73 3.65 23.08
CA LEU A 81 -3.38 3.45 22.55
C LEU A 81 -2.34 4.11 23.46
N THR A 82 -1.27 3.39 23.80
CA THR A 82 -0.14 4.01 24.50
C THR A 82 0.72 4.79 23.52
N ILE A 83 0.91 6.08 23.78
CA ILE A 83 1.74 6.95 22.97
C ILE A 83 3.14 7.04 23.58
N CYS A 84 4.13 6.55 22.85
CA CYS A 84 5.52 6.53 23.26
C CYS A 84 6.32 7.62 22.53
N ALA A 85 7.25 8.25 23.23
CA ALA A 85 8.25 9.14 22.64
C ALA A 85 9.66 8.69 23.03
N LEU A 86 10.55 8.67 22.04
CA LEU A 86 11.96 8.37 22.25
C LEU A 86 12.69 9.58 22.85
N ALA A 87 13.60 9.33 23.79
CA ALA A 87 14.48 10.34 24.38
C ALA A 87 15.88 9.76 24.62
N ARG A 88 16.94 10.47 24.25
CA ARG A 88 18.29 10.11 24.75
C ARG A 88 18.31 10.21 26.27
N ALA A 89 19.23 9.50 26.93
CA ALA A 89 19.52 9.62 28.36
C ALA A 89 20.14 11.00 28.70
N VAL A 90 19.35 12.06 28.56
CA VAL A 90 19.66 13.47 28.77
C VAL A 90 18.40 14.15 29.30
N LYS A 91 18.55 14.97 30.34
CA LYS A 91 17.43 15.63 31.04
C LYS A 91 16.47 16.36 30.09
N LYS A 92 17.01 17.23 29.23
CA LYS A 92 16.22 18.04 28.29
C LYS A 92 15.39 17.17 27.34
N ASP A 93 15.95 16.08 26.83
CA ASP A 93 15.28 15.18 25.90
C ASP A 93 14.11 14.47 26.57
N ILE A 94 14.30 14.02 27.81
CA ILE A 94 13.25 13.35 28.61
C ILE A 94 12.11 14.31 28.95
N GLU A 95 12.44 15.54 29.37
CA GLU A 95 11.45 16.60 29.62
C GLU A 95 10.65 16.92 28.33
N THR A 96 11.35 17.05 27.20
CA THR A 96 10.73 17.32 25.90
C THR A 96 9.82 16.17 25.45
N ALA A 97 10.25 14.93 25.64
CA ALA A 97 9.45 13.75 25.31
C ALA A 97 8.18 13.68 26.16
N TYR A 98 8.28 13.93 27.47
CA TYR A 98 7.10 14.00 28.34
C TYR A 98 6.14 15.11 27.92
N ASP A 99 6.66 16.31 27.67
CA ASP A 99 5.83 17.45 27.25
C ASP A 99 5.04 17.17 25.96
N ALA A 100 5.61 16.37 25.04
CA ALA A 100 4.94 15.98 23.81
C ALA A 100 3.85 14.90 24.02
N ILE A 101 3.95 14.04 25.04
CA ILE A 101 3.01 12.89 25.20
C ILE A 101 2.04 13.01 26.37
N LYS A 102 2.24 13.97 27.29
CA LYS A 102 1.49 14.09 28.55
C LYS A 102 -0.03 14.16 28.41
N ASP A 103 -0.53 14.62 27.28
CA ASP A 103 -1.97 14.75 27.03
C ASP A 103 -2.63 13.43 26.56
N ALA A 104 -1.84 12.40 26.23
CA ALA A 104 -2.39 11.07 25.93
C ALA A 104 -2.83 10.36 27.22
N PRO A 105 -4.02 9.72 27.25
CA PRO A 105 -4.50 8.99 28.43
C PRO A 105 -3.58 7.85 28.88
N SER A 106 -2.85 7.27 27.93
CA SER A 106 -1.79 6.29 28.15
C SER A 106 -0.56 6.75 27.39
N HIS A 107 0.56 6.92 28.09
CA HIS A 107 1.80 7.41 27.50
C HIS A 107 3.01 6.70 28.12
N ARG A 108 4.11 6.66 27.36
CA ARG A 108 5.36 6.00 27.73
C ARG A 108 6.56 6.84 27.33
N ILE A 109 7.56 6.91 28.20
CA ILE A 109 8.87 7.46 27.83
C ILE A 109 9.80 6.29 27.53
N HIS A 110 10.34 6.25 26.31
CA HIS A 110 11.40 5.32 25.93
C HIS A 110 12.73 6.06 25.97
N THR A 111 13.62 5.66 26.87
CA THR A 111 14.98 6.19 26.93
C THR A 111 16.04 5.14 26.64
N PHE A 112 17.21 5.56 26.17
CA PHE A 112 18.25 4.64 25.76
C PHE A 112 19.65 5.20 25.99
N LEU A 113 20.62 4.28 26.11
CA LEU A 113 22.04 4.59 26.14
C LEU A 113 22.84 3.40 25.59
N ALA A 114 23.88 3.68 24.81
CA ALA A 114 24.74 2.64 24.24
C ALA A 114 25.54 1.90 25.32
N THR A 115 25.56 0.57 25.26
CA THR A 115 26.24 -0.25 26.27
C THR A 115 27.39 -1.11 25.75
N SER A 116 27.53 -1.28 24.43
CA SER A 116 28.65 -2.04 23.88
C SER A 116 29.98 -1.32 24.11
N ASP A 117 31.05 -2.07 24.32
CA ASP A 117 32.38 -1.48 24.58
C ASP A 117 32.83 -0.55 23.43
N ILE A 118 32.55 -0.92 22.18
CA ILE A 118 32.88 -0.10 21.00
C ILE A 118 32.19 1.28 21.05
N HIS A 119 30.94 1.34 21.51
CA HIS A 119 30.21 2.58 21.67
C HIS A 119 30.66 3.37 22.90
N LEU A 120 30.97 2.70 24.02
CA LEU A 120 31.49 3.36 25.21
C LEU A 120 32.85 4.02 24.93
N GLU A 121 33.74 3.32 24.23
CA GLU A 121 35.09 3.81 23.91
C GLU A 121 35.08 4.89 22.82
N HIS A 122 34.40 4.64 21.69
CA HIS A 122 34.56 5.50 20.51
C HIS A 122 33.44 6.52 20.30
N LYS A 123 32.21 6.25 20.75
CA LYS A 123 31.06 7.16 20.58
C LYS A 123 30.86 8.05 21.81
N LEU A 124 30.73 7.44 22.99
CA LEU A 124 30.35 8.15 24.21
C LEU A 124 31.55 8.66 25.01
N LYS A 125 32.70 7.96 24.93
CA LYS A 125 33.92 8.26 25.69
C LYS A 125 33.68 8.32 27.19
N ILE A 126 32.97 7.31 27.71
CA ILE A 126 32.64 7.17 29.14
C ILE A 126 33.00 5.77 29.63
N SER A 127 33.22 5.62 30.95
CA SER A 127 33.41 4.30 31.56
C SER A 127 32.08 3.55 31.71
N ARG A 128 32.17 2.24 31.99
CA ARG A 128 30.99 1.40 32.30
C ARG A 128 30.24 1.91 33.54
N GLU A 129 30.95 2.39 34.56
CA GLU A 129 30.36 2.97 35.78
C GLU A 129 29.58 4.25 35.47
N GLN A 130 30.18 5.17 34.70
CA GLN A 130 29.52 6.39 34.25
C GLN A 130 28.29 6.10 33.38
N CYS A 131 28.34 5.03 32.57
CA CYS A 131 27.20 4.58 31.78
C CYS A 131 26.03 4.14 32.67
N ILE A 132 26.30 3.35 33.72
CA ILE A 132 25.28 2.93 34.70
C ILE A 132 24.68 4.14 35.41
N GLU A 133 25.51 5.03 35.96
CA GLU A 133 25.05 6.24 36.67
C GLU A 133 24.10 7.06 35.79
N ARG A 134 24.51 7.34 34.55
CA ARG A 134 23.73 8.13 33.60
C ARG A 134 22.42 7.44 33.20
N ALA A 135 22.44 6.13 32.98
CA ALA A 135 21.23 5.37 32.65
C ALA A 135 20.23 5.36 33.80
N VAL A 136 20.71 5.15 35.03
CA VAL A 136 19.89 5.17 36.26
C VAL A 136 19.27 6.55 36.49
N GLU A 137 20.03 7.62 36.33
CA GLU A 137 19.52 9.00 36.44
C GLU A 137 18.42 9.29 35.41
N ALA A 138 18.64 8.87 34.15
CA ALA A 138 17.66 9.03 33.08
C ALA A 138 16.35 8.29 33.38
N VAL A 139 16.43 7.03 33.83
CA VAL A 139 15.25 6.22 34.17
C VAL A 139 14.51 6.80 35.37
N LYS A 140 15.22 7.23 36.42
CA LYS A 140 14.60 7.91 37.58
C LYS A 140 13.89 9.20 37.17
N LEU A 141 14.50 9.99 36.30
CA LEU A 141 13.89 11.21 35.80
C LEU A 141 12.64 10.90 34.97
N ALA A 142 12.72 9.97 34.02
CA ALA A 142 11.55 9.55 33.23
C ALA A 142 10.42 9.03 34.13
N LYS A 143 10.77 8.24 35.17
CA LYS A 143 9.80 7.71 36.14
C LYS A 143 9.12 8.78 36.99
N SER A 144 9.79 9.91 37.20
CA SER A 144 9.19 11.06 37.91
C SER A 144 8.11 11.77 37.10
N PHE A 145 8.09 11.59 35.77
CA PHE A 145 7.09 12.15 34.87
C PHE A 145 6.03 11.13 34.43
N CYS A 146 6.42 9.87 34.22
CA CYS A 146 5.55 8.84 33.65
C CYS A 146 5.69 7.51 34.40
N ASN A 147 4.57 6.79 34.56
CA ASN A 147 4.57 5.48 35.19
C ASN A 147 5.11 4.37 34.29
N ASP A 148 4.98 4.50 32.98
CA ASP A 148 5.46 3.52 31.99
C ASP A 148 6.77 4.04 31.37
N VAL A 149 7.87 3.39 31.71
CA VAL A 149 9.22 3.76 31.30
C VAL A 149 9.91 2.57 30.68
N GLU A 150 10.33 2.75 29.44
CA GLU A 150 11.09 1.76 28.69
C GLU A 150 12.55 2.17 28.60
N PHE A 151 13.45 1.21 28.80
CA PHE A 151 14.88 1.40 28.62
C PHE A 151 15.47 0.45 27.59
N SER A 152 16.27 0.99 26.67
CA SER A 152 17.08 0.22 25.73
C SER A 152 18.58 0.40 25.98
N PRO A 153 19.34 -0.68 26.25
CA PRO A 153 20.78 -0.69 26.06
C PRO A 153 21.07 -0.73 24.55
N GLU A 154 21.33 0.42 23.92
CA GLU A 154 21.64 0.47 22.49
C GLU A 154 22.88 -0.40 22.20
N ASP A 155 22.78 -1.21 21.16
CA ASP A 155 23.79 -2.21 20.77
C ASP A 155 23.95 -3.36 21.80
N ALA A 156 22.87 -3.74 22.48
CA ALA A 156 22.83 -4.85 23.44
C ALA A 156 23.38 -6.16 22.86
N ALA A 157 23.03 -6.48 21.62
CA ALA A 157 23.48 -7.69 20.93
C ALA A 157 25.01 -7.86 20.83
N ARG A 158 25.78 -6.77 20.97
CA ARG A 158 27.26 -6.79 20.96
C ARG A 158 27.87 -6.32 22.28
N SER A 159 27.04 -6.15 23.31
CA SER A 159 27.49 -5.75 24.64
C SER A 159 27.94 -6.98 25.45
N ASP A 160 28.91 -6.78 26.34
CA ASP A 160 29.31 -7.81 27.30
C ASP A 160 28.11 -8.24 28.18
N HIS A 161 27.84 -9.53 28.21
CA HIS A 161 26.66 -10.07 28.90
C HIS A 161 26.66 -9.78 30.41
N ASN A 162 27.82 -9.82 31.05
CA ASN A 162 27.93 -9.52 32.48
C ASN A 162 27.63 -8.04 32.77
N PHE A 163 28.15 -7.15 31.92
CA PHE A 163 27.82 -5.73 32.01
C PHE A 163 26.34 -5.44 31.76
N LEU A 164 25.72 -6.12 30.78
CA LEU A 164 24.27 -6.03 30.55
C LEU A 164 23.48 -6.43 31.80
N VAL A 165 23.83 -7.54 32.44
CA VAL A 165 23.16 -7.98 33.68
C VAL A 165 23.30 -6.93 34.79
N GLN A 166 24.48 -6.34 34.93
CA GLN A 166 24.76 -5.29 35.91
C GLN A 166 23.92 -4.04 35.67
N ILE A 167 24.00 -3.45 34.47
CA ILE A 167 23.28 -2.21 34.16
C ILE A 167 21.77 -2.41 34.20
N LEU A 168 21.25 -3.52 33.65
CA LEU A 168 19.82 -3.79 33.64
C LEU A 168 19.26 -4.03 35.04
N THR A 169 20.04 -4.64 35.95
CA THR A 169 19.65 -4.77 37.36
C THR A 169 19.43 -3.40 38.01
N GLU A 170 20.35 -2.45 37.78
CA GLU A 170 20.23 -1.10 38.32
C GLU A 170 19.07 -0.31 37.68
N ILE A 171 18.82 -0.54 36.39
CA ILE A 171 17.73 0.12 35.65
C ILE A 171 16.36 -0.38 36.08
N VAL A 172 16.20 -1.69 36.31
CA VAL A 172 14.99 -2.26 36.90
C VAL A 172 14.77 -1.67 38.31
N ALA A 173 15.82 -1.59 39.12
CA ALA A 173 15.73 -0.96 40.44
C ALA A 173 15.39 0.54 40.39
N ALA A 174 15.82 1.24 39.34
CA ALA A 174 15.53 2.65 39.09
C ALA A 174 14.06 2.92 38.69
N GLY A 175 13.33 1.89 38.26
CA GLY A 175 11.88 1.96 38.03
C GLY A 175 11.43 1.77 36.58
N ALA A 176 12.30 1.27 35.69
CA ALA A 176 11.89 0.84 34.35
C ALA A 176 10.81 -0.25 34.44
N THR A 177 9.79 -0.17 33.58
CA THR A 177 8.69 -1.14 33.47
C THR A 177 8.86 -2.08 32.29
N THR A 178 9.62 -1.63 31.28
CA THR A 178 9.95 -2.42 30.09
C THR A 178 11.44 -2.32 29.81
N ILE A 179 12.07 -3.46 29.52
CA ILE A 179 13.47 -3.54 29.11
C ILE A 179 13.49 -4.06 27.68
N ASN A 180 13.94 -3.22 26.76
CA ASN A 180 14.07 -3.58 25.35
C ASN A 180 15.50 -3.97 25.03
N ILE A 181 15.68 -5.09 24.34
CA ILE A 181 16.99 -5.64 23.99
C ILE A 181 17.18 -5.54 22.48
N PRO A 182 17.83 -4.47 21.99
CA PRO A 182 17.99 -4.27 20.56
C PRO A 182 19.13 -5.12 19.97
N ASP A 183 18.85 -5.79 18.85
CA ASP A 183 19.86 -6.21 17.87
C ASP A 183 20.04 -5.08 16.86
N THR A 184 20.67 -4.00 17.33
CA THR A 184 20.76 -2.69 16.66
C THR A 184 21.30 -2.78 15.24
N VAL A 185 22.18 -3.74 14.97
CA VAL A 185 22.82 -3.94 13.67
C VAL A 185 22.35 -5.21 12.97
N GLY A 186 21.35 -5.93 13.50
CA GLY A 186 20.81 -7.15 12.88
C GLY A 186 21.84 -8.26 12.66
N TYR A 187 22.74 -8.46 13.63
CA TYR A 187 23.91 -9.33 13.49
C TYR A 187 23.71 -10.75 14.02
N LEU A 188 22.91 -10.92 15.08
CA LEU A 188 22.81 -12.22 15.75
C LEU A 188 22.00 -13.22 14.93
N SER A 189 22.29 -14.51 15.11
CA SER A 189 21.39 -15.57 14.66
C SER A 189 20.21 -15.75 15.62
N PRO A 190 19.12 -16.42 15.19
CA PRO A 190 17.94 -16.63 16.04
C PRO A 190 18.26 -17.36 17.36
N THR A 191 19.17 -18.32 17.33
CA THR A 191 19.59 -19.05 18.54
C THR A 191 20.34 -18.13 19.48
N GLU A 192 21.32 -17.37 18.99
CA GLU A 192 22.10 -16.43 19.82
C GLU A 192 21.22 -15.36 20.45
N TYR A 193 20.29 -14.79 19.69
CA TYR A 193 19.38 -13.77 20.21
C TYR A 193 18.37 -14.34 21.22
N GLY A 194 17.80 -15.52 20.93
CA GLY A 194 16.92 -16.22 21.87
C GLY A 194 17.63 -16.58 23.19
N ASP A 195 18.87 -17.08 23.10
CA ASP A 195 19.70 -17.41 24.25
C ASP A 195 20.07 -16.17 25.06
N LEU A 196 20.35 -15.03 24.41
CA LEU A 196 20.58 -13.75 25.08
C LEU A 196 19.35 -13.31 25.88
N ILE A 197 18.16 -13.32 25.28
CA ILE A 197 16.91 -12.96 25.97
C ILE A 197 16.69 -13.85 27.19
N LYS A 198 16.83 -15.17 27.02
CA LYS A 198 16.70 -16.14 28.10
C LYS A 198 17.71 -15.87 29.21
N PHE A 199 18.98 -15.68 28.86
CA PHE A 199 20.06 -15.40 29.79
C PHE A 199 19.78 -14.14 30.61
N LEU A 200 19.33 -13.05 29.98
CA LEU A 200 19.03 -11.80 30.69
C LEU A 200 17.83 -11.96 31.64
N ILE A 201 16.77 -12.66 31.22
CA ILE A 201 15.62 -12.97 32.08
C ILE A 201 16.04 -13.79 33.31
N GLU A 202 16.94 -14.76 33.14
CA GLU A 202 17.40 -15.64 34.23
C GLU A 202 18.36 -14.94 35.21
N ASN A 203 19.13 -13.95 34.75
CA ASN A 203 20.24 -13.38 35.53
C ASN A 203 20.01 -11.94 36.01
N VAL A 204 19.12 -11.16 35.39
CA VAL A 204 18.82 -9.79 35.85
C VAL A 204 17.95 -9.82 37.10
N LYS A 205 18.38 -9.14 38.16
CA LYS A 205 17.62 -9.08 39.41
C LYS A 205 16.37 -8.23 39.23
N GLY A 206 15.20 -8.80 39.52
CA GLY A 206 13.90 -8.17 39.32
C GLY A 206 13.34 -8.34 37.91
N SER A 207 13.89 -9.27 37.12
CA SER A 207 13.43 -9.61 35.77
C SER A 207 11.93 -9.98 35.68
N ASP A 208 11.34 -10.45 36.78
CA ASP A 208 9.93 -10.79 36.92
C ASP A 208 9.00 -9.57 37.03
N LYS A 209 9.57 -8.38 37.25
CA LYS A 209 8.81 -7.12 37.45
C LYS A 209 8.69 -6.28 36.19
N VAL A 210 9.36 -6.67 35.11
CA VAL A 210 9.42 -5.91 33.86
C VAL A 210 8.94 -6.75 32.68
N ILE A 211 8.50 -6.06 31.64
CA ILE A 211 8.25 -6.66 30.33
C ILE A 211 9.56 -6.66 29.54
N TRP A 212 9.91 -7.81 28.99
CA TRP A 212 11.06 -7.94 28.08
C TRP A 212 10.61 -7.70 26.65
N SER A 213 11.25 -6.75 25.99
CA SER A 213 10.97 -6.33 24.61
C SER A 213 12.11 -6.73 23.67
N THR A 214 11.74 -7.09 22.44
CA THR A 214 12.68 -7.38 21.35
C THR A 214 12.65 -6.26 20.32
N HIS A 215 13.82 -5.83 19.85
CA HIS A 215 13.95 -4.84 18.77
C HIS A 215 15.07 -5.28 17.80
N CYS A 216 14.72 -6.03 16.77
CA CYS A 216 15.71 -6.58 15.84
C CYS A 216 15.72 -5.81 14.52
N HIS A 217 16.91 -5.37 14.09
CA HIS A 217 17.16 -4.89 12.73
C HIS A 217 17.48 -6.05 11.78
N ASN A 218 17.42 -5.77 10.48
CA ASN A 218 17.36 -6.80 9.44
C ASN A 218 18.60 -6.87 8.53
N ASP A 219 19.76 -6.40 8.98
CA ASP A 219 20.98 -6.31 8.14
C ASP A 219 21.39 -7.67 7.54
N LEU A 220 21.15 -8.80 8.24
CA LEU A 220 21.39 -10.16 7.72
C LEU A 220 20.11 -10.89 7.26
N GLY A 221 18.95 -10.21 7.22
CA GLY A 221 17.69 -10.80 6.79
C GLY A 221 17.02 -11.73 7.83
N LEU A 222 17.42 -11.63 9.11
CA LEU A 222 16.97 -12.52 10.19
C LEU A 222 16.10 -11.84 11.25
N ALA A 223 15.69 -10.58 11.06
CA ALA A 223 14.99 -9.79 12.10
C ALA A 223 13.71 -10.48 12.64
N THR A 224 12.85 -10.96 11.74
CA THR A 224 11.63 -11.70 12.10
C THR A 224 11.95 -12.98 12.86
N ALA A 225 12.97 -13.74 12.43
CA ALA A 225 13.36 -14.98 13.08
C ALA A 225 13.94 -14.74 14.48
N ASN A 226 14.77 -13.70 14.64
CA ASN A 226 15.35 -13.29 15.93
C ASN A 226 14.24 -12.86 16.90
N THR A 227 13.31 -12.01 16.44
CA THR A 227 12.16 -11.58 17.24
C THR A 227 11.31 -12.76 17.71
N LEU A 228 10.99 -13.72 16.83
CA LEU A 228 10.24 -14.92 17.19
C LEU A 228 11.01 -15.81 18.19
N ALA A 229 12.34 -15.89 18.07
CA ALA A 229 13.18 -16.61 19.02
C ALA A 229 13.20 -15.91 20.40
N GLY A 230 13.21 -14.58 20.44
CA GLY A 230 13.07 -13.82 21.68
C GLY A 230 11.72 -14.07 22.38
N ILE A 231 10.63 -14.10 21.62
CA ILE A 231 9.28 -14.43 22.13
C ILE A 231 9.24 -15.84 22.71
N MET A 232 9.82 -16.83 22.02
CA MET A 232 9.93 -18.21 22.51
C MET A 232 10.71 -18.30 23.83
N ASN A 233 11.64 -17.39 24.06
CA ASN A 233 12.50 -17.33 25.24
C ASN A 233 12.01 -16.36 26.32
N GLY A 234 10.80 -15.82 26.19
CA GLY A 234 10.11 -15.14 27.28
C GLY A 234 9.83 -13.65 27.07
N ALA A 235 10.26 -13.07 25.95
CA ALA A 235 9.86 -11.71 25.58
C ALA A 235 8.34 -11.61 25.42
N LEU A 236 7.78 -10.52 25.95
CA LEU A 236 6.34 -10.22 25.95
C LEU A 236 5.99 -8.87 25.33
N GLN A 237 6.98 -8.20 24.75
CA GLN A 237 6.80 -7.10 23.83
C GLN A 237 7.71 -7.32 22.61
N THR A 238 7.29 -6.80 21.47
CA THR A 238 8.16 -6.68 20.30
C THR A 238 7.97 -5.33 19.66
N GLU A 239 9.09 -4.68 19.34
CA GLU A 239 9.16 -3.48 18.51
C GLU A 239 9.25 -3.90 17.04
N VAL A 240 8.35 -3.36 16.22
CA VAL A 240 8.16 -3.72 14.82
C VAL A 240 7.79 -2.51 13.99
N THR A 241 7.89 -2.63 12.67
CA THR A 241 7.36 -1.63 11.74
C THR A 241 6.49 -2.28 10.67
N ILE A 242 5.53 -1.52 10.16
CA ILE A 242 4.77 -1.91 8.98
C ILE A 242 5.73 -2.03 7.79
N ASN A 243 5.61 -3.11 7.04
CA ASN A 243 6.45 -3.42 5.89
C ASN A 243 7.93 -3.73 6.24
N GLY A 244 8.32 -3.69 7.51
CA GLY A 244 9.72 -3.84 7.93
C GLY A 244 10.59 -2.65 7.55
N ILE A 245 10.02 -1.44 7.41
CA ILE A 245 10.80 -0.23 7.13
C ILE A 245 11.66 0.19 8.34
N GLY A 246 12.71 0.96 8.11
CA GLY A 246 13.63 1.39 9.14
C GLY A 246 15.02 1.75 8.64
N GLU A 247 15.93 1.97 9.57
CA GLU A 247 17.36 2.16 9.26
C GLU A 247 17.93 1.00 8.43
N ARG A 248 18.72 1.32 7.41
CA ARG A 248 19.48 0.37 6.55
C ARG A 248 18.58 -0.68 5.88
N ALA A 249 18.62 -1.93 6.35
CA ALA A 249 17.82 -3.05 5.87
C ALA A 249 16.43 -3.13 6.52
N GLY A 250 16.15 -2.23 7.47
CA GLY A 250 14.87 -2.11 8.14
C GLY A 250 14.78 -2.80 9.50
N ASN A 251 13.62 -2.67 10.11
CA ASN A 251 13.25 -3.31 11.37
C ASN A 251 12.54 -4.65 11.13
N THR A 252 12.23 -5.36 12.21
CA THR A 252 11.33 -6.50 12.16
C THR A 252 9.96 -6.10 11.63
N SER A 253 9.42 -6.89 10.70
CA SER A 253 8.13 -6.62 10.06
C SER A 253 6.96 -7.03 10.97
N LEU A 254 6.03 -6.10 11.23
CA LEU A 254 4.86 -6.34 12.07
C LEU A 254 4.02 -7.51 11.55
N GLU A 255 3.69 -7.47 10.26
CA GLU A 255 2.82 -8.45 9.62
C GLU A 255 3.41 -9.87 9.63
N GLU A 256 4.73 -9.99 9.57
CA GLU A 256 5.40 -11.30 9.58
C GLU A 256 5.35 -11.91 10.99
N VAL A 257 5.64 -11.13 12.04
CA VAL A 257 5.57 -11.61 13.43
C VAL A 257 4.13 -11.97 13.82
N VAL A 258 3.19 -11.07 13.51
CA VAL A 258 1.77 -11.28 13.82
C VAL A 258 1.25 -12.54 13.13
N MET A 259 1.51 -12.71 11.83
CA MET A 259 1.00 -13.87 11.10
C MET A 259 1.69 -15.18 11.47
N ASN A 260 2.97 -15.16 11.88
CA ASN A 260 3.61 -16.36 12.45
C ASN A 260 2.90 -16.84 13.73
N ILE A 261 2.58 -15.92 14.65
CA ILE A 261 1.86 -16.26 15.89
C ILE A 261 0.42 -16.68 15.60
N HIS A 262 -0.25 -15.99 14.67
CA HIS A 262 -1.62 -16.28 14.26
C HIS A 262 -1.76 -17.67 13.65
N THR A 263 -0.87 -18.04 12.74
CA THR A 263 -0.91 -19.31 11.99
C THR A 263 -0.40 -20.50 12.80
N HIS A 264 0.35 -20.27 13.86
CA HIS A 264 0.89 -21.31 14.74
C HIS A 264 0.35 -21.20 16.17
N PRO A 265 -0.96 -21.43 16.38
CA PRO A 265 -1.60 -21.23 17.68
C PRO A 265 -1.08 -22.17 18.78
N ASN A 266 -0.28 -23.19 18.47
CA ASN A 266 0.26 -24.12 19.46
C ASN A 266 1.78 -24.05 19.64
N VAL A 267 2.49 -23.18 18.90
CA VAL A 267 3.95 -23.10 18.94
C VAL A 267 4.40 -22.01 19.91
N TYR A 268 3.88 -20.80 19.75
CA TYR A 268 4.34 -19.65 20.51
C TYR A 268 3.64 -19.56 21.89
N PRO A 269 4.38 -19.23 22.97
CA PRO A 269 3.83 -19.02 24.32
C PRO A 269 3.09 -17.68 24.45
N ALA A 270 2.63 -17.11 23.34
CA ALA A 270 2.04 -15.79 23.27
C ALA A 270 0.82 -15.72 22.34
N TYR A 271 -0.01 -14.70 22.53
CA TYR A 271 -1.10 -14.32 21.63
C TYR A 271 -1.11 -12.80 21.41
N HIS A 272 -1.64 -12.33 20.29
CA HIS A 272 -1.81 -10.91 19.98
C HIS A 272 -3.29 -10.54 19.86
N THR A 273 -3.58 -9.23 19.86
CA THR A 273 -4.93 -8.68 19.61
C THR A 273 -5.06 -7.91 18.30
N ILE A 274 -4.01 -7.93 17.45
CA ILE A 274 -4.02 -7.29 16.13
C ILE A 274 -5.18 -7.80 15.27
N ASN A 275 -5.90 -6.85 14.67
CA ASN A 275 -6.89 -7.13 13.64
C ASN A 275 -6.18 -7.43 12.31
N THR A 276 -5.90 -8.71 12.05
CA THR A 276 -5.11 -9.14 10.89
C THR A 276 -5.72 -8.68 9.56
N LYS A 277 -7.05 -8.51 9.47
CA LYS A 277 -7.74 -8.03 8.27
C LYS A 277 -7.40 -6.58 7.89
N LEU A 278 -6.75 -5.83 8.78
CA LEU A 278 -6.29 -4.47 8.51
C LEU A 278 -4.80 -4.42 8.13
N ILE A 279 -4.09 -5.55 8.06
CA ILE A 279 -2.66 -5.60 7.70
C ILE A 279 -2.42 -5.03 6.30
N ALA A 280 -3.03 -5.58 5.25
CA ALA A 280 -2.81 -5.13 3.88
C ALA A 280 -3.28 -3.67 3.62
N PRO A 281 -4.43 -3.22 4.14
CA PRO A 281 -4.80 -1.80 4.10
C PRO A 281 -3.77 -0.89 4.78
N THR A 282 -3.23 -1.28 5.93
CA THR A 282 -2.22 -0.50 6.66
C THR A 282 -0.91 -0.45 5.89
N SER A 283 -0.45 -1.58 5.37
CA SER A 283 0.73 -1.69 4.50
C SER A 283 0.64 -0.72 3.31
N ARG A 284 -0.53 -0.63 2.67
CA ARG A 284 -0.78 0.29 1.55
C ARG A 284 -0.71 1.75 1.96
N ILE A 285 -1.37 2.12 3.07
CA ILE A 285 -1.32 3.50 3.59
C ILE A 285 0.13 3.91 3.88
N VAL A 286 0.90 3.04 4.54
CA VAL A 286 2.31 3.32 4.83
C VAL A 286 3.12 3.43 3.55
N SER A 287 2.97 2.50 2.60
CA SER A 287 3.68 2.55 1.31
C SER A 287 3.36 3.82 0.50
N ASP A 288 2.08 4.21 0.45
CA ASP A 288 1.63 5.39 -0.29
C ASP A 288 2.16 6.70 0.31
N LEU A 289 2.23 6.79 1.65
CA LEU A 289 2.65 8.01 2.35
C LEU A 289 4.17 8.13 2.50
N THR A 290 4.88 7.01 2.66
CA THR A 290 6.35 7.03 2.75
C THR A 290 7.02 7.01 1.38
N GLY A 291 6.30 6.60 0.34
CA GLY A 291 6.85 6.35 -0.98
C GLY A 291 7.68 5.07 -1.07
N MET A 292 7.82 4.30 0.01
CA MET A 292 8.55 3.04 0.01
C MET A 292 7.73 1.94 -0.67
N ILE A 293 8.22 1.45 -1.81
CA ILE A 293 7.56 0.39 -2.57
C ILE A 293 7.72 -0.95 -1.84
N VAL A 294 6.59 -1.62 -1.61
CA VAL A 294 6.57 -3.00 -1.09
C VAL A 294 7.08 -3.96 -2.18
N GLN A 295 8.07 -4.78 -1.82
CA GLN A 295 8.59 -5.80 -2.74
C GLN A 295 7.45 -6.75 -3.17
N PRO A 296 7.29 -7.07 -4.47
CA PRO A 296 6.18 -7.89 -4.94
C PRO A 296 6.05 -9.25 -4.24
N ASN A 297 7.18 -9.86 -3.87
CA ASN A 297 7.26 -11.16 -3.20
C ASN A 297 7.46 -11.04 -1.67
N LYS A 298 7.27 -9.87 -1.07
CA LYS A 298 7.33 -9.73 0.39
C LYS A 298 6.29 -10.65 1.04
N ALA A 299 6.69 -11.30 2.13
CA ALA A 299 5.79 -12.13 2.92
C ALA A 299 4.55 -11.34 3.38
N ILE A 300 3.39 -12.00 3.39
CA ILE A 300 2.10 -11.49 3.87
C ILE A 300 1.45 -10.37 3.05
N VAL A 301 2.18 -9.33 2.65
CA VAL A 301 1.62 -8.13 2.01
C VAL A 301 2.10 -7.90 0.57
N GLY A 302 3.07 -8.68 0.10
CA GLY A 302 3.54 -8.60 -1.28
C GLY A 302 2.44 -8.93 -2.28
N LYS A 303 2.39 -8.20 -3.40
CA LYS A 303 1.41 -8.42 -4.48
C LYS A 303 1.36 -9.87 -4.97
N ASN A 304 2.46 -10.59 -4.91
CA ASN A 304 2.61 -11.97 -5.36
C ASN A 304 2.47 -13.00 -4.24
N ALA A 305 2.26 -12.59 -2.98
CA ALA A 305 2.30 -13.49 -1.82
C ALA A 305 1.21 -14.58 -1.84
N PHE A 306 0.11 -14.34 -2.56
CA PHE A 306 -1.03 -15.25 -2.67
C PHE A 306 -1.38 -15.62 -4.12
N LEU A 307 -0.49 -15.33 -5.07
CA LEU A 307 -0.73 -15.60 -6.48
C LEU A 307 -0.10 -16.93 -6.89
N HIS A 308 -0.88 -17.77 -7.59
CA HIS A 308 -0.43 -19.06 -8.10
C HIS A 308 -0.36 -19.02 -9.63
N GLU A 309 0.85 -19.03 -10.21
CA GLU A 309 1.02 -19.03 -11.67
C GLU A 309 1.00 -20.45 -12.26
N SER A 310 1.57 -21.43 -11.55
CA SER A 310 1.66 -22.82 -12.02
C SER A 310 0.28 -23.47 -12.15
N GLY A 311 -0.03 -24.03 -13.32
CA GLY A 311 -1.31 -24.72 -13.56
C GLY A 311 -1.57 -25.90 -12.60
N ILE A 312 -0.51 -26.54 -12.09
CA ILE A 312 -0.63 -27.61 -11.07
C ILE A 312 -1.06 -27.02 -9.72
N HIS A 313 -0.50 -25.85 -9.35
CA HIS A 313 -0.88 -25.17 -8.11
C HIS A 313 -2.31 -24.63 -8.20
N GLN A 314 -2.68 -24.05 -9.35
CA GLN A 314 -4.04 -23.58 -9.59
C GLN A 314 -5.07 -24.71 -9.47
N ASP A 315 -4.82 -25.87 -10.10
CA ASP A 315 -5.69 -27.04 -9.97
C ASP A 315 -5.80 -27.52 -8.51
N GLY A 316 -4.68 -27.54 -7.78
CA GLY A 316 -4.65 -27.85 -6.35
C GLY A 316 -5.51 -26.90 -5.51
N VAL A 317 -5.32 -25.59 -5.66
CA VAL A 317 -6.05 -24.55 -4.93
C VAL A 317 -7.54 -24.55 -5.27
N LEU A 318 -7.90 -24.78 -6.53
CA LEU A 318 -9.31 -24.90 -6.96
C LEU A 318 -10.01 -26.11 -6.33
N LYS A 319 -9.29 -27.22 -6.10
CA LYS A 319 -9.83 -28.41 -5.44
C LYS A 319 -9.89 -28.23 -3.92
N ASN A 320 -8.81 -27.72 -3.33
CA ASN A 320 -8.74 -27.36 -1.92
C ASN A 320 -7.65 -26.30 -1.73
N LYS A 321 -8.03 -25.09 -1.30
CA LYS A 321 -7.13 -23.97 -1.05
C LYS A 321 -5.99 -24.31 -0.09
N GLU A 322 -6.24 -25.15 0.92
CA GLU A 322 -5.26 -25.55 1.94
C GLU A 322 -4.06 -26.32 1.38
N THR A 323 -4.13 -26.79 0.13
CA THR A 323 -3.00 -27.48 -0.52
C THR A 323 -1.77 -26.60 -0.68
N TYR A 324 -1.96 -25.29 -0.86
CA TYR A 324 -0.87 -24.32 -1.03
C TYR A 324 -1.06 -23.04 -0.22
N GLU A 325 -2.26 -22.75 0.27
CA GLU A 325 -2.56 -21.53 1.04
C GLU A 325 -2.65 -21.85 2.54
N ILE A 326 -1.56 -21.58 3.28
CA ILE A 326 -1.55 -21.67 4.76
C ILE A 326 -2.23 -20.46 5.44
N ILE A 327 -2.45 -19.39 4.68
CA ILE A 327 -3.12 -18.15 5.10
C ILE A 327 -4.11 -17.82 3.99
N ARG A 328 -5.36 -17.55 4.35
CA ARG A 328 -6.33 -17.05 3.38
C ARG A 328 -6.10 -15.56 3.16
N PRO A 329 -6.12 -15.05 1.92
CA PRO A 329 -5.84 -13.62 1.66
C PRO A 329 -6.81 -12.67 2.39
N GLU A 330 -8.06 -13.09 2.59
CA GLU A 330 -9.05 -12.37 3.37
C GLU A 330 -8.67 -12.20 4.85
N ASP A 331 -7.87 -13.11 5.41
CA ASP A 331 -7.42 -13.03 6.81
C ASP A 331 -6.43 -11.88 7.02
N VAL A 332 -5.79 -11.40 5.96
CA VAL A 332 -4.84 -10.28 5.97
C VAL A 332 -5.39 -9.01 5.29
N GLY A 333 -6.66 -9.03 4.88
CA GLY A 333 -7.33 -7.88 4.27
C GLY A 333 -7.19 -7.76 2.76
N ILE A 334 -6.91 -8.86 2.07
CA ILE A 334 -6.82 -8.93 0.61
C ILE A 334 -8.07 -9.62 0.06
N TYR A 335 -8.90 -8.85 -0.65
CA TYR A 335 -10.22 -9.30 -1.15
C TYR A 335 -10.31 -9.44 -2.67
N THR A 336 -9.21 -9.20 -3.39
CA THR A 336 -9.16 -9.37 -4.86
C THR A 336 -9.09 -10.84 -5.25
N SER A 337 -9.73 -11.22 -6.36
CA SER A 337 -9.66 -12.59 -6.89
C SER A 337 -8.20 -13.00 -7.15
N ASN A 338 -7.78 -14.09 -6.52
CA ASN A 338 -6.37 -14.55 -6.48
C ASN A 338 -5.95 -15.38 -7.70
N LEU A 339 -6.84 -15.55 -8.69
CA LEU A 339 -6.52 -16.37 -9.85
C LEU A 339 -5.76 -15.53 -10.89
N LEU A 340 -4.44 -15.53 -10.76
CA LEU A 340 -3.56 -14.95 -11.75
C LEU A 340 -3.61 -15.80 -13.03
N LEU A 341 -4.26 -15.29 -14.07
CA LEU A 341 -4.31 -16.01 -15.34
C LEU A 341 -3.08 -15.69 -16.19
N GLY A 342 -2.16 -16.64 -16.27
CA GLY A 342 -0.90 -16.52 -17.02
C GLY A 342 -0.67 -17.67 -18.00
N LYS A 343 0.51 -17.68 -18.64
CA LYS A 343 0.85 -18.69 -19.68
C LYS A 343 0.81 -20.11 -19.15
N HIS A 344 0.98 -20.30 -17.85
CA HIS A 344 0.91 -21.60 -17.18
C HIS A 344 -0.49 -22.00 -16.72
N SER A 345 -1.49 -21.11 -16.83
CA SER A 345 -2.85 -21.41 -16.36
C SER A 345 -3.54 -22.50 -17.18
N GLY A 346 -4.20 -23.40 -16.47
CA GLY A 346 -4.89 -24.57 -17.01
C GLY A 346 -6.33 -24.27 -17.44
N ARG A 347 -6.94 -25.17 -18.20
CA ARG A 347 -8.30 -25.01 -18.74
C ARG A 347 -9.35 -24.76 -17.65
N HIS A 348 -9.26 -25.51 -16.55
CA HIS A 348 -10.17 -25.37 -15.41
C HIS A 348 -10.09 -24.00 -14.75
N ALA A 349 -8.90 -23.42 -14.62
CA ALA A 349 -8.69 -22.08 -14.06
C ALA A 349 -9.43 -21.01 -14.90
N ILE A 350 -9.33 -21.10 -16.23
CA ILE A 350 -10.05 -20.18 -17.12
C ILE A 350 -11.56 -20.39 -17.04
N LYS A 351 -12.02 -21.65 -17.04
CA LYS A 351 -13.44 -21.98 -16.94
C LYS A 351 -14.06 -21.43 -15.65
N SER A 352 -13.40 -21.63 -14.51
CA SER A 352 -13.81 -21.06 -13.22
C SER A 352 -13.89 -19.54 -13.25
N ARG A 353 -12.89 -18.87 -13.86
CA ARG A 353 -12.91 -17.40 -13.95
C ARG A 353 -14.01 -16.88 -14.87
N LEU A 354 -14.28 -17.56 -15.98
CA LEU A 354 -15.39 -17.24 -16.87
C LEU A 354 -16.76 -17.45 -16.19
N GLU A 355 -16.90 -18.45 -15.31
CA GLU A 355 -18.07 -18.63 -14.43
C GLU A 355 -18.24 -17.44 -13.47
N GLU A 356 -17.17 -17.05 -12.78
CA GLU A 356 -17.18 -15.90 -11.87
C GLU A 356 -17.49 -14.57 -12.56
N LEU A 357 -17.04 -14.39 -13.81
CA LEU A 357 -17.35 -13.23 -14.65
C LEU A 357 -18.76 -13.28 -15.26
N GLY A 358 -19.53 -14.34 -14.99
CA GLY A 358 -20.91 -14.49 -15.43
C GLY A 358 -21.08 -15.01 -16.87
N TYR A 359 -20.02 -15.53 -17.50
CA TYR A 359 -20.06 -16.00 -18.89
C TYR A 359 -20.51 -17.46 -19.05
N LEU A 360 -20.30 -18.29 -18.04
CA LEU A 360 -20.71 -19.70 -18.07
C LEU A 360 -22.12 -19.85 -17.46
N GLY A 361 -23.11 -19.50 -18.27
CA GLY A 361 -24.53 -19.89 -18.13
C GLY A 361 -24.93 -20.94 -19.17
N LYS A 362 -26.25 -21.10 -19.43
CA LYS A 362 -26.83 -22.08 -20.39
C LYS A 362 -26.37 -21.93 -21.86
N ASP A 363 -25.55 -20.92 -22.18
CA ASP A 363 -25.33 -20.43 -23.55
C ASP A 363 -23.90 -20.60 -24.08
N MET A 364 -22.97 -21.21 -23.32
CA MET A 364 -21.59 -21.45 -23.78
C MET A 364 -21.30 -22.95 -24.00
N THR A 365 -20.96 -23.31 -25.23
CA THR A 365 -20.58 -24.67 -25.60
C THR A 365 -19.14 -25.00 -25.23
N GLU A 366 -18.81 -26.27 -24.97
CA GLU A 366 -17.43 -26.70 -24.69
C GLU A 366 -16.45 -26.33 -25.81
N ALA A 367 -16.92 -26.31 -27.07
CA ALA A 367 -16.12 -25.87 -28.22
C ALA A 367 -15.74 -24.38 -28.17
N GLN A 368 -16.61 -23.53 -27.62
CA GLN A 368 -16.30 -22.11 -27.39
C GLN A 368 -15.30 -21.94 -26.25
N VAL A 369 -15.42 -22.73 -25.18
CA VAL A 369 -14.44 -22.75 -24.07
C VAL A 369 -13.05 -23.18 -24.57
N ASP A 370 -12.96 -24.19 -25.44
CA ASP A 370 -11.71 -24.60 -26.11
C ASP A 370 -11.03 -23.45 -26.85
N GLN A 371 -11.83 -22.68 -27.61
CA GLN A 371 -11.31 -21.64 -28.45
C GLN A 371 -10.88 -20.40 -27.64
N ILE A 372 -11.64 -20.06 -26.59
CA ILE A 372 -11.25 -19.05 -25.59
C ILE A 372 -9.93 -19.45 -24.92
N PHE A 373 -9.77 -20.72 -24.53
CA PHE A 373 -8.55 -21.24 -23.92
C PHE A 373 -7.33 -21.11 -24.86
N LYS A 374 -7.48 -21.40 -26.15
CA LYS A 374 -6.40 -21.23 -27.15
C LYS A 374 -6.01 -19.76 -27.35
N ASN A 375 -7.00 -18.86 -27.40
CA ASN A 375 -6.77 -17.42 -27.54
C ASN A 375 -6.08 -16.84 -26.30
N PHE A 376 -6.53 -17.28 -25.13
CA PHE A 376 -5.90 -16.98 -23.87
C PHE A 376 -4.43 -17.37 -23.84
N LYS A 377 -4.08 -18.60 -24.22
CA LYS A 377 -2.68 -19.08 -24.22
C LYS A 377 -1.79 -18.19 -25.07
N ARG A 378 -2.26 -17.82 -26.28
CA ARG A 378 -1.52 -16.91 -27.17
C ARG A 378 -1.32 -15.53 -26.54
N LEU A 379 -2.36 -14.96 -25.93
CA LEU A 379 -2.25 -13.68 -25.26
C LEU A 379 -1.26 -13.75 -24.09
N ALA A 380 -1.39 -14.79 -23.27
CA ALA A 380 -0.55 -15.01 -22.10
C ALA A 380 0.93 -15.30 -22.45
N ASP A 381 1.21 -15.92 -23.60
CA ASP A 381 2.59 -16.10 -24.11
C ASP A 381 3.21 -14.77 -24.58
N SER A 382 2.40 -13.87 -25.15
CA SER A 382 2.87 -12.57 -25.66
C SER A 382 2.99 -11.49 -24.59
N LYS A 383 2.22 -11.60 -23.50
CA LYS A 383 2.10 -10.57 -22.47
C LYS A 383 3.09 -10.85 -21.33
N LYS A 384 3.88 -9.84 -20.95
CA LYS A 384 4.78 -9.91 -19.78
C LYS A 384 4.05 -9.76 -18.43
N THR A 385 2.76 -9.44 -18.47
CA THR A 385 1.88 -9.31 -17.31
C THR A 385 0.73 -10.31 -17.39
N PRO A 386 0.12 -10.68 -16.26
CA PRO A 386 -1.05 -11.56 -16.24
C PRO A 386 -2.19 -11.04 -17.12
N VAL A 387 -2.95 -11.98 -17.67
CA VAL A 387 -4.20 -11.72 -18.36
C VAL A 387 -5.22 -11.24 -17.33
N THR A 388 -5.77 -10.06 -17.56
CA THR A 388 -6.76 -9.42 -16.68
C THR A 388 -8.17 -9.84 -17.04
N ASP A 389 -9.15 -9.51 -16.19
CA ASP A 389 -10.56 -9.73 -16.52
C ASP A 389 -10.96 -8.99 -17.80
N ASP A 390 -10.48 -7.77 -18.02
CA ASP A 390 -10.70 -7.00 -19.26
C ASP A 390 -10.19 -7.74 -20.51
N ASP A 391 -9.04 -8.41 -20.40
CA ASP A 391 -8.50 -9.22 -21.50
C ASP A 391 -9.38 -10.44 -21.76
N LEU A 392 -9.88 -11.10 -20.70
CA LEU A 392 -10.82 -12.21 -20.84
C LEU A 392 -12.13 -11.76 -21.47
N HIS A 393 -12.69 -10.62 -21.03
CA HIS A 393 -13.86 -10.00 -21.64
C HIS A 393 -13.64 -9.75 -23.14
N ALA A 394 -12.44 -9.26 -23.53
CA ALA A 394 -12.09 -9.04 -24.93
C ALA A 394 -11.98 -10.35 -25.73
N ILE A 395 -11.35 -11.39 -25.17
CA ILE A 395 -11.24 -12.72 -25.82
C ILE A 395 -12.63 -13.34 -26.03
N VAL A 396 -13.50 -13.26 -25.01
CA VAL A 396 -14.86 -13.80 -25.05
C VAL A 396 -15.70 -13.04 -26.09
N SER A 397 -15.61 -11.72 -26.09
CA SER A 397 -16.32 -10.86 -27.06
C SER A 397 -15.90 -11.15 -28.50
N ASP A 398 -14.61 -11.36 -28.76
CA ASP A 398 -14.09 -11.74 -30.09
C ASP A 398 -14.61 -13.11 -30.56
N GLN A 399 -14.88 -14.03 -29.62
CA GLN A 399 -15.46 -15.34 -29.93
C GLN A 399 -16.95 -15.27 -30.27
N PHE A 400 -17.72 -14.49 -29.51
CA PHE A 400 -19.15 -14.31 -29.81
C PHE A 400 -19.39 -13.48 -31.08
N ALA A 401 -18.52 -12.52 -31.39
CA ALA A 401 -18.58 -11.75 -32.63
C ALA A 401 -18.30 -12.57 -33.90
N ARG A 402 -17.76 -13.79 -33.78
CA ARG A 402 -17.44 -14.69 -34.90
C ARG A 402 -18.45 -15.83 -35.12
N ALA A 403 -19.51 -15.92 -34.33
CA ALA A 403 -20.58 -16.89 -34.58
C ALA A 403 -21.38 -16.49 -35.84
N PRO A 404 -21.61 -17.39 -36.83
CA PRO A 404 -22.33 -17.03 -38.04
C PRO A 404 -23.80 -16.75 -37.72
N PHE A 405 -24.30 -15.58 -38.12
CA PHE A 405 -25.73 -15.30 -38.21
C PHE A 405 -26.38 -16.34 -39.14
N SER A 406 -27.38 -17.05 -38.64
CA SER A 406 -28.21 -17.96 -39.42
C SER A 406 -28.93 -17.18 -40.53
N SER A 407 -28.71 -17.65 -41.75
CA SER A 407 -29.30 -17.20 -43.00
C SER A 407 -30.82 -17.26 -43.00
N GLU A 408 -31.49 -16.15 -43.31
CA GLU A 408 -32.75 -16.15 -44.04
C GLU A 408 -32.97 -14.77 -44.69
N ILE A 409 -33.49 -14.80 -45.92
CA ILE A 409 -33.75 -13.69 -46.86
C ILE A 409 -32.56 -13.35 -47.78
N ALA A 410 -32.43 -14.18 -48.83
CA ALA A 410 -31.88 -13.76 -50.12
C ALA A 410 -32.98 -13.96 -51.17
N ASN A 411 -33.28 -12.93 -51.97
CA ASN A 411 -33.66 -13.01 -53.38
C ASN A 411 -34.02 -11.62 -53.94
N ALA A 412 -33.08 -11.01 -54.68
CA ALA A 412 -33.36 -10.30 -55.93
C ALA A 412 -32.02 -9.96 -56.64
N GLU A 413 -31.79 -10.67 -57.74
CA GLU A 413 -30.94 -10.42 -58.94
C GLU A 413 -30.86 -8.95 -59.39
N LEU A 414 -29.96 -8.43 -60.26
CA LEU A 414 -28.76 -8.82 -61.04
C LEU A 414 -28.28 -7.50 -61.72
N THR A 415 -26.97 -7.22 -61.84
CA THR A 415 -26.24 -6.75 -63.06
C THR A 415 -24.81 -6.23 -62.74
N GLU A 416 -23.86 -6.62 -63.60
CA GLU A 416 -22.38 -6.61 -63.52
C GLU A 416 -21.65 -5.27 -63.95
N PRO A 417 -20.29 -5.18 -64.13
CA PRO A 417 -19.15 -5.53 -63.25
C PRO A 417 -18.00 -4.46 -63.19
N VAL A 418 -16.99 -4.75 -62.35
CA VAL A 418 -15.56 -4.27 -62.31
C VAL A 418 -15.23 -2.91 -61.66
N SER A 419 -14.53 -2.93 -60.51
CA SER A 419 -13.10 -2.55 -60.40
C SER A 419 -12.59 -2.49 -58.94
N THR A 420 -11.43 -3.13 -58.72
CA THR A 420 -10.38 -2.86 -57.72
C THR A 420 -10.69 -2.80 -56.21
N ILE A 421 -9.95 -3.65 -55.50
CA ILE A 421 -9.85 -3.84 -54.05
C ILE A 421 -9.12 -2.67 -53.40
N SER A 422 -9.76 -2.00 -52.45
CA SER A 422 -9.10 -1.34 -51.32
C SER A 422 -10.05 -1.26 -50.12
N GLU A 423 -9.67 -1.96 -49.06
CA GLU A 423 -9.87 -1.66 -47.63
C GLU A 423 -11.13 -0.91 -47.18
N SER A 424 -12.01 -1.61 -46.45
CA SER A 424 -12.77 -0.97 -45.37
C SER A 424 -13.06 -1.97 -44.25
N SER A 425 -12.38 -1.72 -43.13
CA SER A 425 -12.59 -2.37 -41.84
C SER A 425 -13.61 -1.54 -41.06
N GLU A 426 -14.90 -1.64 -41.40
CA GLU A 426 -15.98 -1.00 -40.64
C GLU A 426 -16.78 -2.06 -39.90
N ASN A 427 -16.56 -2.18 -38.59
CA ASN A 427 -17.60 -2.32 -37.56
C ASN A 427 -17.01 -2.62 -36.17
N LYS A 428 -16.40 -1.61 -35.53
CA LYS A 428 -16.09 -1.58 -34.08
C LYS A 428 -16.35 -0.21 -33.42
N SER A 429 -17.22 0.62 -33.99
CA SER A 429 -17.52 1.97 -33.48
C SER A 429 -18.99 2.12 -33.07
N GLN A 430 -19.38 1.51 -31.96
CA GLN A 430 -20.62 1.91 -31.28
C GLN A 430 -20.28 2.31 -29.85
N ASN A 431 -20.50 3.59 -29.54
CA ASN A 431 -20.29 4.30 -28.27
C ASN A 431 -18.97 5.11 -28.11
N LYS A 432 -18.57 5.87 -29.14
CA LYS A 432 -17.66 7.03 -28.99
C LYS A 432 -18.29 8.24 -29.67
N PHE A 433 -18.24 9.41 -29.03
CA PHE A 433 -18.71 10.67 -29.62
C PHE A 433 -17.56 11.40 -30.31
N TYR A 434 -16.42 11.51 -29.62
CA TYR A 434 -15.21 12.15 -30.15
C TYR A 434 -14.03 11.19 -30.12
N GLU A 435 -13.16 11.33 -31.12
CA GLU A 435 -11.87 10.65 -31.20
C GLU A 435 -10.74 11.67 -31.39
N LEU A 436 -9.62 11.48 -30.69
CA LEU A 436 -8.46 12.35 -30.82
C LEU A 436 -7.77 12.07 -32.15
N ALA A 437 -7.73 13.06 -33.04
CA ALA A 437 -7.06 12.92 -34.34
C ALA A 437 -5.60 13.38 -34.29
N SER A 438 -5.33 14.55 -33.71
CA SER A 438 -3.98 15.07 -33.56
C SER A 438 -3.87 16.09 -32.44
N ILE A 439 -2.67 16.21 -31.86
CA ILE A 439 -2.31 17.30 -30.96
C ILE A 439 -0.99 17.94 -31.40
N GLN A 440 -0.89 19.25 -31.20
CA GLN A 440 0.36 20.00 -31.30
C GLN A 440 0.49 20.85 -30.05
N VAL A 441 1.63 20.75 -29.37
CA VAL A 441 1.88 21.47 -28.12
C VAL A 441 3.19 22.22 -28.22
N VAL A 442 3.17 23.51 -27.87
CA VAL A 442 4.35 24.36 -27.75
C VAL A 442 4.49 24.75 -26.28
N ASN A 443 5.64 24.42 -25.69
CA ASN A 443 5.93 24.67 -24.28
C ASN A 443 7.43 24.92 -24.08
N GLY A 444 7.78 25.67 -23.01
CA GLY A 444 9.15 25.98 -22.65
C GLY A 444 9.21 26.83 -21.39
N THR A 445 10.43 27.06 -20.87
CA THR A 445 10.65 27.96 -19.74
C THR A 445 10.39 29.42 -20.14
N ASN A 446 9.62 30.15 -19.34
CA ASN A 446 9.21 31.55 -19.55
C ASN A 446 8.34 31.82 -20.77
N MET A 447 7.57 30.84 -21.23
CA MET A 447 6.54 31.01 -22.26
C MET A 447 5.21 30.42 -21.82
N THR A 448 4.11 31.02 -22.29
CA THR A 448 2.77 30.49 -22.07
C THR A 448 2.58 29.23 -22.92
N ALA A 449 2.29 28.10 -22.28
CA ALA A 449 2.04 26.86 -23.01
C ALA A 449 0.80 27.00 -23.91
N THR A 450 0.93 26.54 -25.15
CA THR A 450 -0.14 26.58 -26.16
C THR A 450 -0.35 25.19 -26.73
N ALA A 451 -1.61 24.78 -26.88
CA ALA A 451 -1.97 23.53 -27.53
C ALA A 451 -3.02 23.75 -28.61
N THR A 452 -2.82 23.12 -29.77
CA THR A 452 -3.82 22.97 -30.83
C THR A 452 -4.25 21.51 -30.84
N VAL A 453 -5.56 21.28 -30.76
CA VAL A 453 -6.13 19.92 -30.72
C VAL A 453 -7.12 19.76 -31.87
N THR A 454 -7.07 18.59 -32.52
CA THR A 454 -8.05 18.17 -33.51
C THR A 454 -8.81 16.96 -32.98
N LEU A 455 -10.13 17.07 -32.88
CA LEU A 455 -11.02 15.95 -32.58
C LEU A 455 -11.84 15.58 -33.81
N LYS A 456 -12.05 14.30 -34.03
CA LYS A 456 -13.01 13.79 -35.01
C LYS A 456 -14.35 13.55 -34.30
N ASP A 457 -15.41 14.20 -34.76
CA ASP A 457 -16.76 13.85 -34.36
C ASP A 457 -17.17 12.56 -35.09
N ILE A 458 -17.48 11.52 -34.33
CA ILE A 458 -17.80 10.19 -34.87
C ILE A 458 -19.19 10.16 -35.51
N SER A 459 -20.09 11.05 -35.09
CA SER A 459 -21.47 11.11 -35.62
C SER A 459 -21.55 11.80 -36.97
N THR A 460 -20.74 12.85 -37.18
CA THR A 460 -20.73 13.63 -38.44
C THR A 460 -19.54 13.30 -39.34
N GLY A 461 -18.49 12.69 -38.79
CA GLY A 461 -17.21 12.47 -39.47
C GLY A 461 -16.35 13.73 -39.60
N GLU A 462 -16.79 14.86 -39.06
CA GLU A 462 -16.12 16.16 -39.18
C GLU A 462 -14.88 16.25 -38.28
N LEU A 463 -13.84 16.94 -38.76
CA LEU A 463 -12.64 17.28 -37.98
C LEU A 463 -12.81 18.67 -37.37
N LEU A 464 -12.94 18.70 -36.05
CA LEU A 464 -13.07 19.91 -35.25
C LEU A 464 -11.69 20.30 -34.70
N VAL A 465 -11.28 21.56 -34.91
CA VAL A 465 -9.96 22.06 -34.51
C VAL A 465 -10.13 23.33 -33.68
N ASP A 466 -9.44 23.40 -32.53
CA ASP A 466 -9.27 24.66 -31.80
C ASP A 466 -7.91 24.68 -31.08
N ALA A 467 -7.51 25.86 -30.61
CA ALA A 467 -6.30 26.09 -29.85
C ALA A 467 -6.58 26.86 -28.56
N ALA A 468 -5.78 26.58 -27.53
CA ALA A 468 -5.88 27.28 -26.25
C ALA A 468 -4.53 27.54 -25.60
N LEU A 469 -4.51 28.58 -24.78
CA LEU A 469 -3.42 28.96 -23.90
C LEU A 469 -3.65 28.38 -22.50
N ALA A 470 -2.57 28.19 -21.75
CA ALA A 470 -2.61 27.76 -20.35
C ALA A 470 -1.82 28.68 -19.42
N SER A 471 -2.27 28.76 -18.17
CA SER A 471 -1.58 29.51 -17.12
C SER A 471 -0.62 28.62 -16.32
N SER A 472 -0.87 27.31 -16.25
CA SER A 472 -0.14 26.38 -15.39
C SER A 472 0.63 25.29 -16.11
N GLY A 473 0.47 25.11 -17.44
CA GLY A 473 1.31 24.20 -18.22
C GLY A 473 0.66 23.52 -19.43
N PRO A 474 1.39 22.63 -20.13
CA PRO A 474 0.95 22.06 -21.41
C PRO A 474 -0.29 21.16 -21.31
N VAL A 475 -0.46 20.42 -20.22
CA VAL A 475 -1.65 19.56 -20.02
C VAL A 475 -2.92 20.42 -19.87
N GLU A 476 -2.83 21.54 -19.17
CA GLU A 476 -3.95 22.48 -19.07
C GLU A 476 -4.30 23.07 -20.45
N ALA A 477 -3.30 23.38 -21.27
CA ALA A 477 -3.52 23.94 -22.61
C ALA A 477 -4.30 22.95 -23.48
N ILE A 478 -3.92 21.68 -23.45
CA ILE A 478 -4.61 20.59 -24.15
C ILE A 478 -6.06 20.49 -23.66
N PHE A 479 -6.30 20.49 -22.35
CA PHE A 479 -7.65 20.36 -21.80
C PHE A 479 -8.52 21.57 -22.12
N ASN A 480 -7.94 22.77 -22.13
CA ASN A 480 -8.64 23.98 -22.51
C ASN A 480 -9.00 23.97 -24.01
N ALA A 481 -8.10 23.52 -24.89
CA ALA A 481 -8.39 23.38 -26.32
C ALA A 481 -9.52 22.37 -26.55
N ILE A 482 -9.45 21.20 -25.91
CA ILE A 482 -10.52 20.19 -25.96
C ILE A 482 -11.84 20.78 -25.44
N LYS A 483 -11.83 21.52 -24.32
CA LYS A 483 -13.01 22.19 -23.74
C LYS A 483 -13.63 23.26 -24.64
N ARG A 484 -12.88 23.84 -25.58
CA ARG A 484 -13.43 24.82 -26.54
C ARG A 484 -14.04 24.14 -27.77
N ILE A 485 -13.48 22.99 -28.15
CA ILE A 485 -14.02 22.14 -29.22
C ILE A 485 -15.37 21.53 -28.79
N ILE A 486 -15.46 21.09 -27.53
CA ILE A 486 -16.67 20.48 -26.99
C ILE A 486 -17.50 21.51 -26.23
N ASP A 487 -18.80 21.60 -26.51
CA ASP A 487 -19.71 22.53 -25.81
C ASP A 487 -20.23 21.93 -24.49
N ILE A 488 -19.33 21.50 -23.60
CA ILE A 488 -19.66 21.02 -22.26
C ILE A 488 -18.71 21.59 -21.19
N LYS A 489 -19.28 22.02 -20.06
CA LYS A 489 -18.49 22.48 -18.91
C LYS A 489 -18.03 21.30 -18.07
N VAL A 490 -16.72 21.05 -18.05
CA VAL A 490 -16.13 19.91 -17.35
C VAL A 490 -15.11 20.38 -16.32
N ILE A 491 -15.29 19.93 -15.07
CA ILE A 491 -14.34 20.11 -13.97
C ILE A 491 -13.45 18.86 -13.87
N LEU A 492 -12.13 19.07 -13.87
CA LEU A 492 -11.16 18.04 -13.54
C LEU A 492 -11.04 17.95 -12.01
N LYS A 493 -11.36 16.78 -11.43
CA LYS A 493 -11.26 16.52 -9.98
C LYS A 493 -9.93 15.91 -9.58
N SER A 494 -9.39 15.01 -10.40
CA SER A 494 -8.07 14.44 -10.17
C SER A 494 -7.38 14.12 -11.48
N TYR A 495 -6.06 14.20 -11.46
CA TYR A 495 -5.16 13.79 -12.53
C TYR A 495 -4.06 12.93 -11.91
N SER A 496 -3.81 11.76 -12.47
CA SER A 496 -2.74 10.85 -12.05
C SER A 496 -2.01 10.34 -13.28
N LEU A 497 -0.68 10.47 -13.27
CA LEU A 497 0.22 9.94 -14.28
C LEU A 497 1.09 8.87 -13.61
N SER A 498 1.14 7.69 -14.22
CA SER A 498 1.97 6.58 -13.77
C SER A 498 2.68 5.94 -14.96
N ALA A 499 3.96 5.58 -14.78
CA ALA A 499 4.64 4.75 -15.74
C ALA A 499 4.10 3.31 -15.66
N THR A 500 3.82 2.69 -16.80
CA THR A 500 3.36 1.29 -16.84
C THR A 500 4.50 0.28 -16.88
N SER A 501 5.70 0.73 -17.26
CA SER A 501 6.93 -0.06 -17.30
C SER A 501 8.16 0.81 -17.01
N SER A 502 9.34 0.19 -16.91
CA SER A 502 10.64 0.86 -16.82
C SER A 502 11.34 0.86 -18.18
N GLY A 503 11.96 1.97 -18.57
CA GLY A 503 12.67 2.11 -19.85
C GLY A 503 12.38 3.45 -20.52
N SER A 504 13.20 3.84 -21.50
CA SER A 504 12.99 5.06 -22.29
C SER A 504 11.80 4.96 -23.26
N ASP A 505 11.26 3.76 -23.44
CA ASP A 505 10.08 3.39 -24.22
C ASP A 505 8.85 3.13 -23.34
N SER A 506 8.90 3.53 -22.07
CA SER A 506 7.80 3.32 -21.13
C SER A 506 6.54 4.07 -21.56
N VAL A 507 5.41 3.36 -21.54
CA VAL A 507 4.10 3.95 -21.81
C VAL A 507 3.64 4.68 -20.55
N GLY A 508 3.38 5.98 -20.69
CA GLY A 508 2.74 6.80 -19.68
C GLY A 508 1.24 6.51 -19.65
N LYS A 509 0.74 6.00 -18.52
CA LYS A 509 -0.70 5.83 -18.27
C LYS A 509 -1.21 7.02 -17.47
N VAL A 510 -2.18 7.71 -18.04
CA VAL A 510 -2.88 8.84 -17.43
C VAL A 510 -4.29 8.40 -17.06
N VAL A 511 -4.68 8.71 -15.82
CA VAL A 511 -6.03 8.55 -15.31
C VAL A 511 -6.55 9.91 -14.88
N VAL A 512 -7.68 10.33 -15.45
CA VAL A 512 -8.38 11.55 -15.06
C VAL A 512 -9.70 11.20 -14.40
N ARG A 513 -10.11 12.02 -13.43
CA ARG A 513 -11.49 12.01 -12.91
C ARG A 513 -12.13 13.33 -13.26
N VAL A 514 -13.19 13.26 -14.05
CA VAL A 514 -13.90 14.41 -14.58
C VAL A 514 -15.34 14.41 -14.08
N GLN A 515 -15.86 15.59 -13.81
CA GLN A 515 -17.23 15.80 -13.40
C GLN A 515 -17.81 16.91 -14.26
N GLU A 516 -19.06 16.77 -14.65
CA GLU A 516 -19.75 17.85 -15.35
C GLU A 516 -20.15 18.98 -14.38
N ASP A 517 -19.88 20.22 -14.78
CA ASP A 517 -20.22 21.42 -14.05
C ASP A 517 -21.64 21.89 -14.38
N ASN A 518 -22.60 21.36 -13.63
CA ASN A 518 -24.02 21.69 -13.73
C ASN A 518 -24.49 22.26 -12.38
N GLU A 519 -25.46 23.20 -12.37
CA GLU A 519 -26.03 23.78 -11.13
C GLU A 519 -26.65 22.75 -10.17
N LYS A 520 -26.86 21.51 -10.61
CA LYS A 520 -27.23 20.37 -9.76
C LYS A 520 -25.97 19.72 -9.21
N SER A 521 -25.73 19.90 -7.91
CA SER A 521 -24.55 19.49 -7.13
C SER A 521 -24.23 17.97 -7.07
N ASP A 522 -24.82 17.12 -7.93
CA ASP A 522 -24.78 15.65 -7.79
C ASP A 522 -24.41 14.90 -9.10
N SER A 523 -23.76 15.56 -10.06
CA SER A 523 -23.23 14.89 -11.26
C SER A 523 -22.16 13.86 -10.85
N PRO A 524 -22.21 12.60 -11.34
CA PRO A 524 -21.25 11.57 -10.95
C PRO A 524 -19.85 11.87 -11.49
N ILE A 525 -18.84 11.46 -10.72
CA ILE A 525 -17.43 11.56 -11.13
C ILE A 525 -17.11 10.39 -12.04
N LEU A 526 -16.71 10.68 -13.27
CA LEU A 526 -16.39 9.69 -14.28
C LEU A 526 -14.88 9.63 -14.51
N VAL A 527 -14.38 8.42 -14.73
CA VAL A 527 -12.95 8.16 -14.93
C VAL A 527 -12.65 8.13 -16.42
N GLY A 528 -11.60 8.81 -16.87
CA GLY A 528 -11.02 8.66 -18.20
C GLY A 528 -9.62 8.06 -18.09
N VAL A 529 -9.24 7.18 -19.03
CA VAL A 529 -7.92 6.54 -19.04
C VAL A 529 -7.33 6.67 -20.43
N GLY A 530 -6.07 7.08 -20.50
CA GLY A 530 -5.28 7.20 -21.72
C GLY A 530 -3.89 6.62 -21.48
N ALA A 531 -3.32 6.02 -22.52
CA ALA A 531 -1.99 5.43 -22.48
C ALA A 531 -1.29 5.71 -23.80
N ASP A 532 -0.10 6.29 -23.71
CA ASP A 532 0.76 6.57 -24.86
C ASP A 532 2.22 6.67 -24.38
N ILE A 533 3.18 6.52 -25.28
CA ILE A 533 4.60 6.76 -24.97
C ILE A 533 4.81 8.25 -24.69
N ASP A 534 4.10 9.13 -25.40
CA ASP A 534 4.06 10.55 -25.10
C ASP A 534 2.99 10.86 -24.03
N VAL A 535 3.45 11.33 -22.87
CA VAL A 535 2.60 11.69 -21.73
C VAL A 535 1.58 12.78 -22.06
N LEU A 536 1.85 13.66 -23.03
CA LEU A 536 0.90 14.70 -23.46
C LEU A 536 -0.24 14.10 -24.29
N THR A 537 0.10 13.18 -25.21
CA THR A 537 -0.88 12.40 -25.96
C THR A 537 -1.71 11.51 -25.04
N ALA A 538 -1.08 10.82 -24.09
CA ALA A 538 -1.78 10.01 -23.07
C ALA A 538 -2.76 10.87 -22.25
N SER A 539 -2.38 12.10 -21.93
CA SER A 539 -3.24 13.05 -21.20
C SER A 539 -4.46 13.46 -22.03
N ALA A 540 -4.28 13.80 -23.30
CA ALA A 540 -5.35 14.15 -24.22
C ALA A 540 -6.35 12.98 -24.37
N LEU A 541 -5.84 11.76 -24.60
CA LEU A 541 -6.63 10.54 -24.72
C LEU A 541 -7.46 10.26 -23.45
N ALA A 542 -6.84 10.39 -22.27
CA ALA A 542 -7.53 10.19 -21.00
C ALA A 542 -8.69 11.18 -20.82
N TYR A 543 -8.47 12.44 -21.19
CA TYR A 543 -9.48 13.49 -21.06
C TYR A 543 -10.65 13.29 -22.04
N VAL A 544 -10.38 13.00 -23.32
CA VAL A 544 -11.40 12.66 -24.32
C VAL A 544 -12.20 11.42 -23.89
N ALA A 545 -11.54 10.40 -23.32
CA ALA A 545 -12.22 9.23 -22.79
C ALA A 545 -13.17 9.57 -21.63
N GLY A 546 -12.77 10.46 -20.73
CA GLY A 546 -13.62 10.96 -19.64
C GLY A 546 -14.84 11.73 -20.17
N ILE A 547 -14.64 12.60 -21.16
CA ILE A 547 -15.69 13.37 -21.83
C ILE A 547 -16.69 12.45 -22.54
N ASN A 548 -16.21 11.47 -23.31
CA ASN A 548 -17.06 10.50 -23.98
C ASN A 548 -17.96 9.76 -22.99
N ARG A 549 -17.45 9.42 -21.79
CA ARG A 549 -18.27 8.81 -20.73
C ARG A 549 -19.33 9.74 -20.17
N ILE A 550 -19.02 11.03 -19.99
CA ILE A 550 -20.02 12.06 -19.60
C ILE A 550 -21.13 12.14 -20.65
N LEU A 551 -20.76 12.18 -21.93
CA LEU A 551 -21.72 12.25 -23.03
C LEU A 551 -22.59 10.99 -23.12
N ILE A 552 -21.99 9.80 -23.08
CA ILE A 552 -22.73 8.52 -23.06
C ILE A 552 -23.76 8.53 -21.94
N GLN A 553 -23.37 8.91 -20.72
CA GLN A 553 -24.28 8.96 -19.60
C GLN A 553 -25.43 9.96 -19.80
N LYS A 554 -25.16 11.15 -20.37
CA LYS A 554 -26.22 12.10 -20.71
C LYS A 554 -27.23 11.54 -21.70
N TYR A 555 -26.74 10.88 -22.76
CA TYR A 555 -27.60 10.33 -23.80
C TYR A 555 -28.36 9.08 -23.31
N ASP A 556 -27.79 8.26 -22.42
CA ASP A 556 -28.47 7.14 -21.76
C ASP A 556 -29.57 7.62 -20.78
N VAL A 557 -29.34 8.71 -20.04
CA VAL A 557 -30.33 9.29 -19.12
C VAL A 557 -31.47 9.99 -19.88
N ALA A 558 -31.16 10.66 -21.00
CA ALA A 558 -32.16 11.27 -21.89
C ALA A 558 -33.02 10.24 -22.65
N GLY A 559 -32.52 9.00 -22.83
CA GLY A 559 -33.22 7.89 -23.47
C GLY A 559 -34.47 7.38 -22.74
N SER A 560 -34.79 7.90 -21.54
CA SER A 560 -36.00 7.55 -20.79
C SER A 560 -37.22 8.46 -21.05
N ARG A 561 -37.16 9.45 -21.96
CA ARG A 561 -38.35 10.14 -22.49
C ARG A 561 -38.14 10.73 -23.90
N SER A 562 -38.87 10.15 -24.85
CA SER A 562 -39.26 10.59 -26.21
C SER A 562 -38.18 10.95 -27.26
N SER A 563 -38.12 10.08 -28.26
CA SER A 563 -38.01 10.33 -29.71
C SER A 563 -37.23 11.56 -30.19
N LEU A 564 -36.12 11.25 -30.88
CA LEU A 564 -35.49 12.01 -31.95
C LEU A 564 -36.51 12.77 -32.81
N LYS A 565 -36.56 14.11 -32.69
CA LYS A 565 -36.91 15.05 -33.77
C LYS A 565 -36.50 16.48 -33.39
N ASP A 566 -36.10 17.22 -34.43
CA ASP A 566 -35.73 18.64 -34.50
C ASP A 566 -34.37 19.11 -33.99
N ARG A 567 -33.38 19.01 -34.90
CA ARG A 567 -32.43 20.11 -35.14
C ARG A 567 -32.55 20.55 -36.60
N SER A 568 -33.50 21.44 -36.87
CA SER A 568 -33.50 22.27 -38.08
C SER A 568 -34.13 23.62 -37.78
N ALA A 569 -33.29 24.63 -37.53
CA ALA A 569 -33.50 26.01 -37.98
C ALA A 569 -32.20 26.82 -37.78
N PRO A 570 -31.75 27.59 -38.79
CA PRO A 570 -30.63 28.52 -38.67
C PRO A 570 -31.09 29.95 -38.32
N VAL A 571 -30.09 30.76 -37.93
CA VAL A 571 -30.05 32.20 -37.57
C VAL A 571 -30.07 32.48 -36.07
#